data_AF-A0A521BN58-F1
#
_entry.id   AF-A0A521BN58-F1
#
_cell.length_a   1.000
_cell.length_b   1.000
_cell.length_c   1.000
_cell.angle_alpha   90.00
_cell.angle_beta   90.00
_cell.angle_gamma   90.00
#
_symmetry.space_group_name_H-M   'P 1'
#
loop_
_entity.id
_entity.type
_entity.pdbx_description
1 polymer ?
#
loop_
_entity_poly.entity_id
_entity_poly.type
_entity_poly.pdbx_seq_one_letter_code
_entity_poly.pdbx_strand_id
1 'polypeptide(L)'
;MMKKVAFFFVFMLMLAQTTSVQAQFEEPEIKKVSNEERAEFQQRFSDIKWTGQGFRYNELDRMPSIEIRAVLQGAYGDPTQTVEDIIKKDGYLRDGKSIQFEYWFIVDGEIPMMILDLEGPFENGLVYVGASRYVDMMPAVKRTLTKELRNASPKEYADYFFSPERDQWYKVSYQAGEYKKEEIDQPDHIKKLIN
;
A
#
# COMPACT_ATOMS: atom_id res chain seq x y z
N MET A 1 14.79 -61.62 17.73
CA MET A 1 15.19 -60.29 18.25
C MET A 1 15.42 -59.27 17.12
N MET A 2 15.93 -59.65 15.94
CA MET A 2 16.23 -58.74 14.81
C MET A 2 15.01 -58.07 14.13
N LYS A 3 13.82 -58.71 14.09
CA LYS A 3 12.63 -58.12 13.43
C LYS A 3 12.02 -56.91 14.17
N LYS A 4 12.21 -56.78 15.49
CA LYS A 4 11.70 -55.65 16.28
C LYS A 4 12.56 -54.39 16.13
N VAL A 5 13.87 -54.57 15.88
CA VAL A 5 14.82 -53.46 15.68
C VAL A 5 14.61 -52.81 14.32
N ALA A 6 14.33 -53.60 13.28
CA ALA A 6 14.05 -53.08 11.94
C ALA A 6 12.76 -52.22 11.90
N PHE A 7 11.71 -52.62 12.63
CA PHE A 7 10.46 -51.85 12.70
C PHE A 7 10.65 -50.50 13.42
N PHE A 8 11.51 -50.46 14.44
CA PHE A 8 11.81 -49.23 15.18
C PHE A 8 12.59 -48.23 14.30
N PHE A 9 13.51 -48.71 13.48
CA PHE A 9 14.27 -47.86 12.54
C PHE A 9 13.39 -47.27 11.43
N VAL A 10 12.45 -48.04 10.87
CA VAL A 10 11.53 -47.56 9.82
C VAL A 10 10.55 -46.51 10.38
N PHE A 11 10.05 -46.71 11.61
CA PHE A 11 9.16 -45.77 12.27
C PHE A 11 9.87 -44.46 12.65
N MET A 12 11.13 -44.54 13.07
CA MET A 12 11.97 -43.37 13.39
C MET A 12 12.40 -42.59 12.13
N LEU A 13 12.59 -43.26 10.99
CA LEU A 13 12.81 -42.60 9.70
C LEU A 13 11.56 -41.87 9.18
N MET A 14 10.35 -42.37 9.44
CA MET A 14 9.10 -41.66 9.08
C MET A 14 8.85 -40.44 9.97
N LEU A 15 9.21 -40.49 11.26
CA LEU A 15 9.12 -39.34 12.17
C LEU A 15 10.18 -38.27 11.89
N ALA A 16 11.31 -38.63 11.28
CA ALA A 16 12.33 -37.68 10.84
C ALA A 16 11.94 -36.91 9.57
N GLN A 17 10.88 -37.33 8.86
CA GLN A 17 10.38 -36.66 7.66
C GLN A 17 9.23 -35.68 7.92
N THR A 18 8.78 -35.51 9.18
CA THR A 18 7.70 -34.57 9.51
C THR A 18 8.18 -33.15 9.79
N THR A 19 9.49 -32.88 9.71
CA THR A 19 10.01 -31.52 9.86
C THR A 19 9.85 -30.76 8.54
N SER A 20 8.93 -29.78 8.54
CA SER A 20 8.67 -28.77 7.49
C SER A 20 7.54 -29.02 6.48
N VAL A 21 6.45 -29.69 6.87
CA VAL A 21 5.12 -29.37 6.29
C VAL A 21 4.43 -28.30 7.15
N GLN A 22 5.19 -27.31 7.61
CA GLN A 22 4.65 -25.98 7.76
C GLN A 22 4.87 -25.35 6.39
N ALA A 23 3.80 -25.22 5.61
CA ALA A 23 3.73 -24.19 4.59
C ALA A 23 3.84 -22.84 5.33
N GLN A 24 5.05 -22.51 5.78
CA GLN A 24 5.46 -21.16 6.06
C GLN A 24 5.49 -20.52 4.69
N PHE A 25 4.33 -20.05 4.24
CA PHE A 25 4.28 -19.13 3.11
C PHE A 25 5.31 -18.06 3.41
N GLU A 26 6.37 -18.03 2.61
CA GLU A 26 7.38 -16.98 2.72
C GLU A 26 6.65 -15.64 2.72
N GLU A 27 7.03 -14.73 3.62
CA GLU A 27 6.41 -13.41 3.65
C GLU A 27 6.67 -12.74 2.29
N PRO A 28 5.62 -12.31 1.56
CA PRO A 28 5.80 -11.71 0.25
C PRO A 28 6.77 -10.53 0.30
N GLU A 29 7.64 -10.43 -0.69
CA GLU A 29 8.55 -9.29 -0.84
C GLU A 29 7.79 -8.12 -1.46
N ILE A 30 7.63 -7.02 -0.72
CA ILE A 30 6.92 -5.83 -1.17
C ILE A 30 7.93 -4.74 -1.58
N LYS A 31 8.06 -4.50 -2.89
CA LYS A 31 8.92 -3.42 -3.40
C LYS A 31 8.08 -2.22 -3.86
N LYS A 32 8.35 -1.04 -3.28
CA LYS A 32 7.74 0.23 -3.70
C LYS A 32 8.30 0.68 -5.06
N VAL A 33 7.41 1.16 -5.92
CA VAL A 33 7.70 1.73 -7.23
C VAL A 33 7.91 3.23 -7.08
N SER A 34 9.06 3.75 -7.52
CA SER A 34 9.35 5.18 -7.44
C SER A 34 8.55 6.02 -8.46
N ASN A 35 8.59 7.35 -8.34
CA ASN A 35 7.94 8.23 -9.31
C ASN A 35 8.57 8.08 -10.71
N GLU A 36 9.87 7.82 -10.77
CA GLU A 36 10.64 7.60 -12.00
C GLU A 36 10.30 6.26 -12.68
N GLU A 37 10.04 5.21 -11.89
CA GLU A 37 9.68 3.86 -12.37
C GLU A 37 8.20 3.76 -12.82
N ARG A 38 7.43 4.84 -12.65
CA ARG A 38 5.99 4.87 -12.91
C ARG A 38 5.62 4.47 -14.34
N ALA A 39 6.34 5.00 -15.32
CA ALA A 39 6.06 4.73 -16.73
C ALA A 39 6.29 3.25 -17.07
N GLU A 40 7.37 2.67 -16.54
CA GLU A 40 7.68 1.25 -16.70
C GLU A 40 6.62 0.38 -16.02
N PHE A 41 6.18 0.72 -14.81
CA PHE A 41 5.11 -0.01 -14.11
C PHE A 41 3.81 -0.02 -14.93
N GLN A 42 3.38 1.14 -15.44
CA GLN A 42 2.17 1.26 -16.24
C GLN A 42 2.27 0.46 -17.55
N GLN A 43 3.43 0.49 -18.21
CA GLN A 43 3.68 -0.28 -19.42
C GLN A 43 3.67 -1.78 -19.13
N ARG A 44 4.35 -2.23 -18.07
CA ARG A 44 4.46 -3.64 -17.69
C ARG A 44 3.12 -4.25 -17.32
N PHE A 45 2.24 -3.45 -16.71
CA PHE A 45 0.98 -3.90 -16.15
C PHE A 45 -0.25 -3.29 -16.85
N SER A 46 -0.12 -2.95 -18.14
CA SER A 46 -1.18 -2.29 -18.92
C SER A 46 -2.49 -3.09 -19.00
N ASP A 47 -2.38 -4.42 -19.01
CA ASP A 47 -3.51 -5.32 -19.27
C ASP A 47 -4.15 -5.87 -17.98
N ILE A 48 -3.83 -5.26 -16.83
CA ILE A 48 -4.30 -5.70 -15.52
C ILE A 48 -5.75 -5.27 -15.29
N LYS A 49 -6.57 -6.25 -14.92
CA LYS A 49 -7.88 -6.01 -14.31
C LYS A 49 -7.71 -5.79 -12.81
N TRP A 50 -7.80 -4.53 -12.38
CA TRP A 50 -7.70 -4.12 -10.99
C TRP A 50 -8.94 -4.49 -10.17
N THR A 51 -8.75 -4.89 -8.92
CA THR A 51 -9.81 -5.17 -7.96
C THR A 51 -9.36 -4.91 -6.52
N GLY A 52 -10.28 -4.53 -5.64
CA GLY A 52 -10.06 -4.51 -4.19
C GLY A 52 -10.35 -5.84 -3.50
N GLN A 53 -10.85 -6.85 -4.23
CA GLN A 53 -11.19 -8.14 -3.66
C GLN A 53 -9.93 -8.86 -3.13
N GLY A 54 -10.08 -9.55 -2.00
CA GLY A 54 -9.01 -10.30 -1.34
C GLY A 54 -8.26 -9.51 -0.27
N PHE A 55 -8.28 -8.17 -0.33
CA PHE A 55 -7.77 -7.32 0.76
C PHE A 55 -8.73 -7.35 1.95
N ARG A 56 -8.47 -8.23 2.91
CA ARG A 56 -9.31 -8.38 4.11
C ARG A 56 -9.14 -7.18 5.05
N TYR A 57 -10.22 -6.82 5.74
CA TYR A 57 -10.19 -5.80 6.77
C TYR A 57 -9.24 -6.19 7.92
N ASN A 58 -8.44 -5.24 8.41
CA ASN A 58 -7.49 -5.42 9.50
C ASN A 58 -7.24 -4.11 10.30
N GLU A 59 -6.18 -4.10 11.10
CA GLU A 59 -5.84 -2.99 12.00
C GLU A 59 -5.57 -1.66 11.26
N LEU A 60 -4.97 -1.68 10.07
CA LEU A 60 -4.71 -0.46 9.30
C LEU A 60 -6.01 0.21 8.85
N ASP A 61 -7.06 -0.56 8.56
CA ASP A 61 -8.35 0.00 8.15
C ASP A 61 -9.09 0.73 9.29
N ARG A 62 -8.55 0.69 10.52
CA ARG A 62 -9.02 1.46 11.68
C ARG A 62 -8.16 2.67 11.99
N MET A 63 -6.97 2.74 11.40
CA MET A 63 -6.01 3.81 11.66
C MET A 63 -6.40 5.05 10.84
N PRO A 64 -6.28 6.27 11.37
CA PRO A 64 -6.54 7.48 10.60
C PRO A 64 -5.63 7.55 9.36
N SER A 65 -6.18 7.89 8.20
CA SER A 65 -5.43 7.91 6.92
C SER A 65 -4.20 8.82 7.00
N ILE A 66 -4.31 9.94 7.72
CA ILE A 66 -3.22 10.89 7.98
C ILE A 66 -2.03 10.24 8.74
N GLU A 67 -2.31 9.28 9.63
CA GLU A 67 -1.28 8.53 10.36
C GLU A 67 -0.70 7.43 9.47
N ILE A 68 -1.54 6.71 8.71
CA ILE A 68 -1.08 5.69 7.75
C ILE A 68 -0.11 6.31 6.74
N ARG A 69 -0.40 7.53 6.26
CA ARG A 69 0.47 8.28 5.36
C ARG A 69 1.85 8.57 5.97
N ALA A 70 1.93 8.88 7.27
CA ALA A 70 3.21 9.12 7.95
C ALA A 70 4.04 7.84 8.10
N VAL A 71 3.41 6.70 8.42
CA VAL A 71 4.13 5.43 8.53
C VAL A 71 4.51 4.86 7.15
N LEU A 72 3.71 5.11 6.11
CA LEU A 72 4.09 4.85 4.71
C LEU A 72 5.34 5.65 4.32
N GLN A 73 5.40 6.94 4.69
CA GLN A 73 6.62 7.76 4.52
C GLN A 73 7.81 7.15 5.25
N GLY A 74 7.58 6.63 6.45
CA GLY A 74 8.59 5.95 7.27
C GLY A 74 9.15 4.69 6.62
N ALA A 75 8.26 3.84 6.10
CA ALA A 75 8.59 2.54 5.55
C ALA A 75 9.14 2.62 4.11
N TYR A 76 8.54 3.44 3.25
CA TYR A 76 8.77 3.42 1.81
C TYR A 76 9.19 4.77 1.21
N GLY A 77 9.34 5.82 2.02
CA GLY A 77 9.66 7.16 1.55
C GLY A 77 8.48 7.82 0.84
N ASP A 78 8.76 8.70 -0.11
CA ASP A 78 7.73 9.49 -0.79
C ASP A 78 6.72 8.61 -1.55
N PRO A 79 5.49 9.10 -1.81
CA PRO A 79 4.52 8.40 -2.65
C PRO A 79 5.06 8.10 -4.06
N THR A 80 4.39 7.21 -4.77
CA THR A 80 4.64 7.04 -6.22
C THR A 80 4.07 8.23 -6.98
N GLN A 81 2.90 8.73 -6.55
CA GLN A 81 2.29 9.96 -7.07
C GLN A 81 1.58 10.73 -5.96
N THR A 82 1.61 12.06 -6.04
CA THR A 82 0.73 12.95 -5.26
C THR A 82 -0.38 13.51 -6.13
N VAL A 83 -1.34 14.23 -5.52
CA VAL A 83 -2.34 15.00 -6.26
C VAL A 83 -1.72 15.94 -7.29
N GLU A 84 -0.58 16.55 -6.98
CA GLU A 84 0.13 17.46 -7.89
C GLU A 84 0.65 16.72 -9.13
N ASP A 85 1.20 15.52 -8.94
CA ASP A 85 1.67 14.67 -10.05
C ASP A 85 0.51 14.26 -10.96
N ILE A 86 -0.65 13.96 -10.38
CA ILE A 86 -1.85 13.56 -11.11
C ILE A 86 -2.35 14.75 -11.94
N ILE A 87 -2.50 15.92 -11.34
CA ILE A 87 -2.94 17.15 -12.03
C ILE A 87 -1.95 17.51 -13.14
N LYS A 88 -0.64 17.48 -12.87
CA LYS A 88 0.39 17.80 -13.85
C LYS A 88 0.35 16.88 -15.07
N LYS A 89 -0.01 15.60 -14.87
CA LYS A 89 -0.11 14.61 -15.94
C LYS A 89 -1.42 14.72 -16.72
N ASP A 90 -2.53 14.75 -16.00
CA ASP A 90 -3.87 14.59 -16.59
C ASP A 90 -4.48 15.94 -16.99
N GLY A 91 -3.98 17.06 -16.44
CA GLY A 91 -4.45 18.43 -16.70
C GLY A 91 -5.70 18.84 -15.91
N TYR A 92 -6.23 17.96 -15.07
CA TYR A 92 -7.41 18.21 -14.25
C TYR A 92 -7.39 17.34 -12.98
N LEU A 93 -8.17 17.72 -11.98
CA LEU A 93 -8.52 16.85 -10.85
C LEU A 93 -9.49 15.79 -11.33
N ARG A 94 -9.21 14.50 -11.13
CA ARG A 94 -10.11 13.43 -11.56
C ARG A 94 -11.48 13.59 -10.91
N ASP A 95 -12.52 13.75 -11.73
CA ASP A 95 -13.89 13.98 -11.27
C ASP A 95 -14.35 12.88 -10.30
N GLY A 96 -14.90 13.30 -9.16
CA GLY A 96 -15.51 12.42 -8.17
C GLY A 96 -14.55 11.66 -7.24
N LYS A 97 -13.22 11.80 -7.40
CA LYS A 97 -12.20 11.21 -6.50
C LYS A 97 -10.94 12.07 -6.45
N SER A 98 -10.82 12.92 -5.44
CA SER A 98 -9.59 13.66 -5.19
C SER A 98 -8.55 12.77 -4.54
N ILE A 99 -7.71 12.13 -5.34
CA ILE A 99 -6.66 11.28 -4.80
C ILE A 99 -5.60 12.17 -4.13
N GLN A 100 -5.38 12.02 -2.82
CA GLN A 100 -4.32 12.74 -2.12
C GLN A 100 -2.94 12.23 -2.57
N PHE A 101 -2.78 10.90 -2.52
CA PHE A 101 -1.55 10.21 -2.89
C PHE A 101 -1.82 8.77 -3.34
N GLU A 102 -0.85 8.22 -4.07
CA GLU A 102 -0.80 6.81 -4.46
C GLU A 102 0.58 6.22 -4.13
N TYR A 103 0.60 5.06 -3.47
CA TYR A 103 1.79 4.21 -3.38
C TYR A 103 1.58 2.97 -4.25
N TRP A 104 2.52 2.71 -5.15
CA TRP A 104 2.48 1.54 -6.02
C TRP A 104 3.57 0.56 -5.63
N PHE A 105 3.26 -0.72 -5.80
CA PHE A 105 4.12 -1.81 -5.38
C PHE A 105 4.15 -2.92 -6.41
N ILE A 106 5.29 -3.60 -6.46
CA ILE A 106 5.45 -4.90 -7.11
C ILE A 106 5.74 -5.90 -6.01
N VAL A 107 4.86 -6.87 -5.85
CA VAL A 107 4.97 -7.94 -4.84
C VAL A 107 5.53 -9.19 -5.50
N ASP A 108 6.53 -9.80 -4.85
CA ASP A 108 7.29 -10.96 -5.35
C ASP A 108 7.79 -10.79 -6.80
N GLY A 109 8.09 -9.54 -7.18
CA GLY A 109 8.55 -9.20 -8.52
C GLY A 109 7.50 -9.25 -9.64
N GLU A 110 6.27 -9.72 -9.40
CA GLU A 110 5.28 -10.02 -10.45
C GLU A 110 3.87 -9.47 -10.23
N ILE A 111 3.49 -9.20 -8.98
CA ILE A 111 2.12 -8.87 -8.61
C ILE A 111 2.00 -7.35 -8.42
N PRO A 112 1.28 -6.62 -9.29
CA PRO A 112 1.09 -5.20 -9.11
C PRO A 112 0.01 -4.92 -8.06
N MET A 113 0.30 -3.96 -7.19
CA MET A 113 -0.61 -3.47 -6.14
C MET A 113 -0.51 -1.94 -6.05
N MET A 114 -1.62 -1.28 -5.73
CA MET A 114 -1.64 0.14 -5.39
C MET A 114 -2.41 0.36 -4.09
N ILE A 115 -1.97 1.36 -3.34
CA ILE A 115 -2.64 1.90 -2.17
C ILE A 115 -2.95 3.36 -2.46
N LEU A 116 -4.20 3.76 -2.30
CA LEU A 116 -4.70 5.09 -2.64
C LEU A 116 -5.42 5.69 -1.45
N ASP A 117 -5.26 7.00 -1.28
CA ASP A 117 -6.11 7.78 -0.41
C ASP A 117 -7.11 8.58 -1.26
N LEU A 118 -8.37 8.14 -1.26
CA LEU A 118 -9.45 8.75 -2.05
C LEU A 118 -10.27 9.78 -1.25
N GLU A 119 -10.30 9.62 0.07
CA GLU A 119 -11.13 10.41 0.98
C GLU A 119 -10.31 11.45 1.75
N GLY A 120 -8.98 11.37 1.64
CA GLY A 120 -8.05 12.30 2.24
C GLY A 120 -7.90 12.09 3.75
N PRO A 121 -7.46 13.12 4.49
CA PRO A 121 -6.98 12.97 5.86
C PRO A 121 -8.10 12.90 6.92
N PHE A 122 -9.35 12.70 6.48
CA PHE A 122 -10.54 12.78 7.32
C PHE A 122 -11.03 11.40 7.79
N GLU A 123 -10.76 10.38 6.99
CA GLU A 123 -11.26 9.03 7.21
C GLU A 123 -10.20 8.11 7.84
N ASN A 124 -10.60 6.86 8.05
CA ASN A 124 -9.73 5.78 8.46
C ASN A 124 -9.43 4.84 7.28
N GLY A 125 -8.26 4.23 7.31
CA GLY A 125 -7.86 3.25 6.29
C GLY A 125 -7.49 3.89 4.95
N LEU A 126 -7.17 3.02 4.00
CA LEU A 126 -6.84 3.39 2.62
C LEU A 126 -7.50 2.40 1.66
N VAL A 127 -7.58 2.77 0.39
CA VAL A 127 -8.06 1.88 -0.66
C VAL A 127 -6.91 1.04 -1.19
N TYR A 128 -7.08 -0.27 -1.18
CA TYR A 128 -6.12 -1.23 -1.71
C TYR A 128 -6.67 -1.82 -3.01
N VAL A 129 -5.85 -1.83 -4.05
CA VAL A 129 -6.19 -2.51 -5.31
C VAL A 129 -5.02 -3.36 -5.78
N GLY A 130 -5.34 -4.51 -6.35
CA GLY A 130 -4.38 -5.47 -6.87
C GLY A 130 -4.91 -6.12 -8.14
N ALA A 131 -4.05 -6.88 -8.81
CA ALA A 131 -4.44 -7.63 -10.00
C ALA A 131 -5.40 -8.78 -9.64
N SER A 132 -6.57 -8.80 -10.26
CA SER A 132 -7.65 -9.78 -10.00
C SER A 132 -7.23 -11.25 -10.12
N ARG A 133 -6.24 -11.56 -10.96
CA ARG A 133 -5.70 -12.91 -11.10
C ARG A 133 -4.94 -13.43 -9.86
N TYR A 134 -4.64 -12.56 -8.89
CA TYR A 134 -3.92 -12.89 -7.66
C TYR A 134 -4.74 -12.62 -6.38
N VAL A 135 -6.08 -12.53 -6.47
CA VAL A 135 -6.97 -12.23 -5.34
C VAL A 135 -6.71 -13.09 -4.10
N ASP A 136 -6.39 -14.38 -4.30
CA ASP A 136 -6.14 -15.32 -3.21
C ASP A 136 -4.85 -15.04 -2.43
N MET A 137 -3.91 -14.29 -3.04
CA MET A 137 -2.64 -13.90 -2.41
C MET A 137 -2.76 -12.61 -1.59
N MET A 138 -3.74 -11.74 -1.93
CA MET A 138 -3.91 -10.42 -1.31
C MET A 138 -4.07 -10.43 0.23
N PRO A 139 -4.72 -11.44 0.87
CA PRO A 139 -4.75 -11.51 2.33
C PRO A 139 -3.35 -11.62 2.96
N ALA A 140 -2.44 -12.37 2.33
CA ALA A 140 -1.08 -12.53 2.82
C ALA A 140 -0.27 -11.25 2.59
N VAL A 141 -0.38 -10.66 1.40
CA VAL A 141 0.25 -9.37 1.06
C VAL A 141 -0.16 -8.27 2.05
N LYS A 142 -1.46 -8.11 2.31
CA LYS A 142 -1.95 -7.07 3.24
C LYS A 142 -1.46 -7.29 4.66
N ARG A 143 -1.36 -8.55 5.10
CA ARG A 143 -0.82 -8.88 6.44
C ARG A 143 0.65 -8.52 6.55
N THR A 144 1.46 -8.82 5.54
CA THR A 144 2.88 -8.44 5.50
C THR A 144 3.05 -6.92 5.50
N LEU A 145 2.33 -6.22 4.61
CA LEU A 145 2.31 -4.75 4.59
C LEU A 145 1.92 -4.17 5.96
N THR A 146 0.90 -4.74 6.61
CA THR A 146 0.46 -4.28 7.93
C THR A 146 1.54 -4.44 8.98
N LYS A 147 2.25 -5.56 8.96
CA LYS A 147 3.40 -5.79 9.86
C LYS A 147 4.52 -4.78 9.59
N GLU A 148 4.85 -4.52 8.33
CA GLU A 148 5.87 -3.54 7.95
C GLU A 148 5.51 -2.13 8.43
N LEU A 149 4.28 -1.67 8.15
CA LEU A 149 3.82 -0.33 8.54
C LEU A 149 3.70 -0.16 10.06
N ARG A 150 3.33 -1.20 10.80
CA ARG A 150 3.30 -1.15 12.27
C ARG A 150 4.68 -1.10 12.91
N ASN A 151 5.70 -1.61 12.22
CA ASN A 151 7.08 -1.57 12.69
C ASN A 151 7.83 -0.31 12.23
N ALA A 152 7.26 0.45 11.30
CA ALA A 152 7.84 1.68 10.81
C ALA A 152 7.54 2.85 11.77
N SER A 153 8.55 3.67 12.02
CA SER A 153 8.35 4.96 12.68
C SER A 153 7.78 5.97 11.68
N PRO A 154 6.79 6.79 12.07
CA PRO A 154 6.25 7.82 11.19
C PRO A 154 7.33 8.82 10.79
N LYS A 155 7.32 9.25 9.53
CA LYS A 155 8.21 10.30 9.00
C LYS A 155 7.42 11.49 8.50
N GLU A 156 8.07 12.66 8.59
CA GLU A 156 7.47 13.93 8.19
C GLU A 156 7.09 13.94 6.71
N TYR A 157 5.94 14.55 6.42
CA TYR A 157 5.46 14.78 5.06
C TYR A 157 4.57 16.02 5.02
N ALA A 158 4.40 16.56 3.81
CA ALA A 158 3.41 17.58 3.52
C ALA A 158 2.83 17.31 2.13
N ASP A 159 1.52 17.11 2.08
CA ASP A 159 0.75 16.89 0.85
C ASP A 159 -0.39 17.91 0.75
N TYR A 160 -1.05 17.92 -0.41
CA TYR A 160 -2.29 18.66 -0.62
C TYR A 160 -3.44 17.71 -0.91
N PHE A 161 -4.64 18.09 -0.48
CA PHE A 161 -5.88 17.38 -0.78
C PHE A 161 -6.97 18.38 -1.10
N PHE A 162 -7.75 18.13 -2.14
CA PHE A 162 -8.96 18.88 -2.43
C PHE A 162 -10.16 18.05 -1.98
N SER A 163 -10.99 18.55 -1.06
CA SER A 163 -12.22 17.87 -0.67
C SER A 163 -13.37 18.26 -1.60
N PRO A 164 -13.88 17.37 -2.47
CA PRO A 164 -14.99 17.70 -3.36
C PRO A 164 -16.28 17.99 -2.59
N GLU A 165 -16.48 17.31 -1.46
CA GLU A 165 -17.67 17.49 -0.62
C GLU A 165 -17.74 18.89 0.02
N ARG A 166 -16.57 19.47 0.29
CA ARG A 166 -16.43 20.78 0.95
C ARG A 166 -16.07 21.90 -0.01
N ASP A 167 -15.77 21.57 -1.27
CA ASP A 167 -15.18 22.49 -2.25
C ASP A 167 -13.98 23.26 -1.68
N GLN A 168 -13.10 22.55 -0.96
CA GLN A 168 -12.07 23.16 -0.11
C GLN A 168 -10.72 22.45 -0.25
N TRP A 169 -9.65 23.23 -0.37
CA TRP A 169 -8.27 22.74 -0.34
C TRP A 169 -7.74 22.63 1.09
N TYR A 170 -6.94 21.59 1.31
CA TYR A 170 -6.27 21.30 2.56
C TYR A 170 -4.78 21.07 2.34
N LYS A 171 -3.96 21.62 3.23
CA LYS A 171 -2.60 21.16 3.45
C LYS A 171 -2.62 20.10 4.55
N VAL A 172 -2.08 18.94 4.24
CA VAL A 172 -2.04 17.78 5.15
C VAL A 172 -0.60 17.50 5.49
N SER A 173 -0.28 17.42 6.78
CA SER A 173 1.10 17.17 7.18
C SER A 173 1.23 16.37 8.47
N TYR A 174 2.39 15.74 8.59
CA TYR A 174 2.96 15.31 9.85
C TYR A 174 4.32 16.01 9.99
N GLN A 175 4.47 16.85 11.01
CA GLN A 175 5.71 17.60 11.25
C GLN A 175 5.93 17.80 12.74
N ALA A 176 7.16 17.63 13.22
CA ALA A 176 7.54 17.78 14.62
C ALA A 176 6.66 16.97 15.60
N GLY A 177 6.17 15.80 15.17
CA GLY A 177 5.30 14.94 15.99
C GLY A 177 3.82 15.30 15.97
N GLU A 178 3.40 16.31 15.19
CA GLU A 178 2.02 16.76 15.11
C GLU A 178 1.41 16.48 13.73
N TYR A 179 0.18 15.97 13.72
CA TYR A 179 -0.65 15.80 12.53
C TYR A 179 -1.52 17.04 12.31
N LYS A 180 -1.50 17.62 11.11
CA LYS A 180 -2.25 18.84 10.77
C LYS A 180 -3.05 18.70 9.49
N LYS A 181 -4.21 19.36 9.49
CA LYS A 181 -5.16 19.50 8.38
C LYS A 181 -5.57 20.96 8.33
N GLU A 182 -4.90 21.74 7.50
CA GLU A 182 -5.08 23.18 7.42
C GLU A 182 -5.90 23.52 6.18
N GLU A 183 -7.02 24.21 6.35
CA GLU A 183 -7.77 24.80 5.24
C GLU A 183 -6.92 25.90 4.60
N ILE A 184 -6.77 25.83 3.28
CA ILE A 184 -6.00 26.77 2.50
C ILE A 184 -6.76 27.14 1.23
N ASP A 185 -6.44 28.27 0.62
CA ASP A 185 -6.80 28.50 -0.77
C ASP A 185 -6.10 27.49 -1.68
N GLN A 186 -6.63 27.27 -2.88
CA GLN A 186 -5.95 26.46 -3.88
C GLN A 186 -4.49 26.94 -4.05
N PRO A 187 -3.48 26.06 -3.91
CA PRO A 187 -2.10 26.47 -4.01
C PRO A 187 -1.76 27.05 -5.39
N ASP A 188 -1.02 28.17 -5.43
CA ASP A 188 -0.73 28.87 -6.68
C ASP A 188 0.05 28.05 -7.70
N HIS A 189 0.92 27.14 -7.24
CA HIS A 189 1.62 26.22 -8.14
C HIS A 189 0.67 25.20 -8.77
N ILE A 190 -0.38 24.77 -8.06
CA ILE A 190 -1.43 23.89 -8.60
C ILE A 190 -2.33 24.66 -9.56
N LYS A 191 -2.70 25.91 -9.24
CA LYS A 191 -3.48 26.77 -10.16
C LYS A 191 -2.83 26.88 -11.54
N LYS A 192 -1.49 26.93 -11.59
CA LYS A 192 -0.72 27.02 -12.83
C LYS A 192 -0.66 25.71 -13.64
N LEU A 193 -1.09 24.58 -13.06
CA LEU A 193 -1.11 23.29 -13.74
C LEU A 193 -2.44 23.01 -14.44
N ILE A 194 -3.52 23.69 -14.02
CA ILE A 194 -4.89 23.47 -14.52
C ILE A 194 -5.30 24.55 -15.54
N ASN A 195 -4.59 25.69 -15.58
CA ASN A 195 -4.79 26.77 -16.55
C ASN A 195 -3.77 26.71 -17.69
#